data_AF-A0A7S2YS88-F1
#
_entry.id   AF-A0A7S2YS88-F1
#
_cell.length_a   1.000
_cell.length_b   1.000
_cell.length_c   1.000
_cell.angle_alpha   90.00
_cell.angle_beta   90.00
_cell.angle_gamma   90.00
#
_symmetry.space_group_name_H-M   'P 1'
#
loop_
_entity.id
_entity.type
_entity.pdbx_description
1 polymer ?
#
loop_
_entity_poly.entity_id
_entity_poly.type
_entity_poly.pdbx_seq_one_letter_code
_entity_poly.pdbx_strand_id
1 'polypeptide(L)'
;GGRSLWVSLNAIPTKLKLLCALPAVLLCGLFFMDQNISVRVVNKEENNLKKPVAYNLDMVALGLVTLGLSFAGLPWMCGATVQSLNHVRAMTELRYNEETGEPEVAKVTETRLTGFMVHFLIFCTLGLLPVLSFVPIPVVSGVFMFLGCKLMSGNTFLERILEVFVEKRRLNPGHPILQIGRAKSAAFTALQIACLSGLWAFKQNNNTAIFFPSVIGFLMIIRTFILPKFFTEKELTALGDPTPE
;
A
#
# COMPACT_ATOMS: atom_id res chain seq x y z
N GLY A 1 -36.40 8.82 -3.51
CA GLY A 1 -35.10 9.47 -3.75
C GLY A 1 -35.02 9.81 -5.23
N GLY A 2 -35.17 11.09 -5.57
CA GLY A 2 -35.31 11.57 -6.95
C GLY A 2 -34.03 12.18 -7.53
N ARG A 3 -32.86 11.56 -7.33
CA ARG A 3 -31.65 11.96 -8.04
C ARG A 3 -31.58 11.18 -9.36
N SER A 4 -31.42 11.88 -10.48
CA SER A 4 -31.05 11.22 -11.73
C SER A 4 -29.73 10.48 -11.50
N LEU A 5 -29.68 9.20 -11.90
CA LEU A 5 -28.48 8.38 -11.80
C LEU A 5 -27.35 8.90 -12.70
N TRP A 6 -27.71 9.71 -13.70
CA TRP A 6 -26.79 10.32 -14.65
C TRP A 6 -26.46 11.75 -14.26
N VAL A 7 -25.18 12.10 -14.35
CA VAL A 7 -24.68 13.46 -14.15
C VAL A 7 -25.00 14.33 -15.38
N SER A 8 -25.67 15.45 -15.17
CA SER A 8 -25.98 16.43 -16.23
C SER A 8 -24.74 17.23 -16.66
N LEU A 9 -23.99 16.71 -17.63
CA LEU A 9 -22.75 17.32 -18.15
C LEU A 9 -22.94 18.67 -18.86
N ASN A 10 -24.17 18.98 -19.26
CA ASN A 10 -24.51 20.19 -20.03
C ASN A 10 -24.90 21.41 -19.17
N ALA A 11 -24.99 21.26 -17.85
CA ALA A 11 -25.40 22.36 -16.96
C ALA A 11 -24.27 23.35 -16.61
N ILE A 12 -23.01 23.04 -16.93
CA ILE A 12 -21.82 23.77 -16.46
C ILE A 12 -21.16 24.56 -17.60
N PRO A 13 -20.75 25.84 -17.37
CA PRO A 13 -20.08 26.65 -18.38
C PRO A 13 -18.72 26.07 -18.81
N THR A 14 -18.39 26.22 -20.10
CA THR A 14 -17.19 25.62 -20.72
C THR A 14 -15.87 26.06 -20.08
N LYS A 15 -15.80 27.28 -19.55
CA LYS A 15 -14.63 27.79 -18.81
C LYS A 15 -14.35 27.00 -17.52
N LEU A 16 -15.39 26.57 -16.81
CA LEU A 16 -15.24 25.73 -15.61
C LEU A 16 -14.80 24.32 -15.97
N LYS A 17 -15.26 23.76 -17.09
CA LYS A 17 -14.83 22.44 -17.58
C LYS A 17 -13.33 22.41 -17.85
N LEU A 18 -12.79 23.48 -18.45
CA LEU A 18 -11.36 23.61 -18.70
C LEU A 18 -10.56 23.75 -17.38
N LEU A 19 -11.09 24.51 -16.41
CA LEU A 19 -10.46 24.67 -15.10
C LEU A 19 -10.39 23.35 -14.33
N CYS A 20 -11.38 22.47 -14.48
CA CYS A 20 -11.40 21.13 -13.87
C CYS A 20 -10.33 20.18 -14.45
N ALA A 21 -9.70 20.49 -15.58
CA ALA A 21 -8.61 19.67 -16.12
C ALA A 21 -7.39 19.65 -15.19
N LEU A 22 -7.09 20.75 -14.50
CA LEU A 22 -5.97 20.86 -13.59
C LEU A 22 -6.08 19.89 -12.38
N PRO A 23 -7.17 19.89 -11.59
CA PRO A 23 -7.35 18.91 -10.52
C PRO A 23 -7.50 17.48 -11.07
N ALA A 24 -8.06 17.29 -12.27
CA ALA A 24 -8.16 15.98 -12.89
C ALA A 24 -6.78 15.35 -13.17
N VAL A 25 -5.81 16.13 -13.64
CA VAL A 25 -4.43 15.65 -13.85
C VAL A 25 -3.78 15.26 -12.52
N LEU A 26 -3.98 16.05 -11.46
CA LEU A 26 -3.47 15.72 -10.12
C LEU A 26 -4.09 14.43 -9.57
N LEU A 27 -5.41 14.27 -9.71
CA LEU A 27 -6.14 13.06 -9.31
C LEU A 27 -5.72 11.83 -10.11
N CYS A 28 -5.46 11.99 -11.41
CA CYS A 28 -4.90 10.93 -12.25
C CYS A 28 -3.53 10.49 -11.74
N GLY A 29 -2.65 11.43 -11.40
CA GLY A 29 -1.36 11.14 -10.77
C GLY A 29 -1.51 10.41 -9.43
N LEU A 30 -2.50 10.76 -8.61
CA LEU A 30 -2.80 10.09 -7.35
C LEU A 30 -3.23 8.63 -7.56
N PHE A 31 -4.19 8.38 -8.44
CA PHE A 31 -4.63 7.02 -8.73
C PHE A 31 -3.53 6.17 -9.35
N PHE A 32 -2.72 6.76 -10.24
CA PHE A 32 -1.57 6.08 -10.79
C PHE A 32 -0.58 5.66 -9.71
N MET A 33 -0.23 6.56 -8.78
CA MET A 33 0.71 6.26 -7.70
C MET A 33 0.15 5.24 -6.71
N ASP A 34 -1.07 5.45 -6.21
CA ASP A 34 -1.69 4.56 -5.22
C ASP A 34 -1.87 3.14 -5.75
N GLN A 35 -2.31 3.01 -7.02
CA GLN A 35 -2.47 1.70 -7.64
C GLN A 35 -1.11 1.02 -7.87
N ASN A 36 -0.10 1.73 -8.39
CA ASN A 36 1.23 1.13 -8.62
C ASN A 36 1.91 0.72 -7.32
N ILE A 37 1.83 1.54 -6.26
CA ILE A 37 2.38 1.18 -4.95
C ILE A 37 1.67 -0.04 -4.40
N SER A 38 0.34 -0.06 -4.44
CA SER A 38 -0.45 -1.20 -3.94
C SER A 38 -0.11 -2.50 -4.66
N VAL A 39 -0.04 -2.46 -5.99
CA VAL A 39 0.28 -3.63 -6.82
C VAL A 39 1.72 -4.09 -6.60
N ARG A 40 2.69 -3.17 -6.47
CA ARG A 40 4.10 -3.55 -6.15
C ARG A 40 4.25 -4.18 -4.77
N VAL A 41 3.55 -3.67 -3.77
CA VAL A 41 3.61 -4.22 -2.40
C VAL A 41 2.96 -5.61 -2.35
N VAL A 42 1.89 -5.84 -3.13
CA VAL A 42 1.28 -7.17 -3.28
C VAL A 42 2.17 -8.13 -4.07
N ASN A 43 2.82 -7.66 -5.14
CA ASN A 43 3.68 -8.47 -5.99
C ASN A 43 5.14 -8.55 -5.52
N LYS A 44 5.41 -8.28 -4.23
CA LYS A 44 6.73 -8.47 -3.66
C LYS A 44 7.14 -9.95 -3.79
N GLU A 45 8.41 -10.21 -4.12
CA GLU A 45 8.93 -11.56 -4.33
C GLU A 45 8.68 -12.50 -3.13
N GLU A 46 8.71 -11.96 -1.91
CA GLU A 46 8.36 -12.68 -0.67
C GLU A 46 6.98 -13.34 -0.69
N ASN A 47 6.04 -12.82 -1.48
CA ASN A 47 4.69 -13.38 -1.59
C ASN A 47 4.61 -14.55 -2.59
N ASN A 48 5.69 -14.90 -3.31
CA ASN A 48 5.79 -16.06 -4.21
C ASN A 48 4.56 -16.25 -5.14
N LEU A 49 4.10 -15.16 -5.77
CA LEU A 49 2.97 -15.20 -6.71
C LEU A 49 3.38 -15.89 -8.01
N LYS A 50 2.48 -16.69 -8.58
CA LYS A 50 2.75 -17.54 -9.75
C LYS A 50 2.48 -16.84 -11.07
N LYS A 51 1.50 -15.93 -11.10
CA LYS A 51 1.12 -15.24 -12.35
C LYS A 51 1.96 -14.00 -12.58
N PRO A 52 2.24 -13.66 -13.87
CA PRO A 52 2.97 -12.46 -14.20
C PRO A 52 2.18 -11.21 -13.84
N VAL A 53 2.92 -10.16 -13.49
CA VAL A 53 2.38 -8.84 -13.12
C VAL A 53 1.83 -8.11 -14.35
N ALA A 54 0.65 -7.50 -14.21
CA ALA A 54 -0.07 -6.85 -15.31
C ALA A 54 -0.37 -5.37 -15.01
N TYR A 55 0.65 -4.58 -14.65
CA TYR A 55 0.50 -3.18 -14.22
C TYR A 55 -0.32 -2.32 -15.20
N ASN A 56 -0.04 -2.42 -16.50
CA ASN A 56 -0.73 -1.61 -17.51
C ASN A 56 -2.21 -1.98 -17.66
N LEU A 57 -2.53 -3.28 -17.56
CA LEU A 57 -3.89 -3.77 -17.67
C LEU A 57 -4.74 -3.32 -16.47
N ASP A 58 -4.15 -3.34 -15.27
CA ASP A 58 -4.78 -2.85 -14.05
C ASP A 58 -5.11 -1.35 -14.14
N MET A 59 -4.21 -0.54 -14.74
CA MET A 59 -4.46 0.89 -14.95
C MET A 59 -5.60 1.15 -15.94
N VAL A 60 -5.65 0.41 -17.04
CA VAL A 60 -6.74 0.53 -18.02
C VAL A 60 -8.08 0.15 -17.38
N ALA A 61 -8.11 -0.94 -16.62
CA ALA A 61 -9.31 -1.36 -15.90
C ALA A 61 -9.77 -0.31 -14.87
N LEU A 62 -8.85 0.24 -14.08
CA LEU A 62 -9.15 1.31 -13.11
C LEU A 62 -9.70 2.57 -13.81
N GLY A 63 -9.13 2.94 -14.96
CA GLY A 63 -9.61 4.05 -15.77
C GLY A 63 -11.04 3.85 -16.28
N LEU A 64 -11.36 2.65 -16.80
CA LEU A 64 -12.70 2.30 -17.27
C LEU A 64 -13.73 2.31 -16.14
N VAL A 65 -13.38 1.78 -14.96
CA VAL A 65 -14.26 1.79 -13.78
C VAL A 65 -14.49 3.22 -13.29
N THR A 66 -13.44 4.04 -13.22
CA THR A 66 -13.53 5.45 -12.81
C THR A 66 -14.40 6.26 -13.77
N LEU A 67 -14.28 6.01 -15.07
CA LEU A 67 -15.12 6.62 -16.11
C LEU A 67 -16.60 6.25 -15.91
N GLY A 68 -16.91 4.97 -15.69
CA GLY A 68 -18.28 4.53 -15.40
C GLY A 68 -18.86 5.17 -14.13
N LEU A 69 -18.09 5.19 -13.04
CA LEU A 69 -18.49 5.82 -11.78
C LEU A 69 -18.69 7.33 -11.92
N SER A 70 -17.89 8.00 -12.77
CA SER A 70 -18.01 9.43 -13.05
C SER A 70 -19.32 9.78 -13.76
N PHE A 71 -19.76 8.96 -14.72
CA PHE A 71 -21.06 9.15 -15.37
C PHE A 71 -22.24 8.91 -14.42
N ALA A 72 -22.09 7.95 -13.51
CA ALA A 72 -23.09 7.63 -12.48
C ALA A 72 -23.07 8.60 -11.27
N GLY A 73 -22.07 9.49 -11.18
CA GLY A 73 -21.89 10.40 -10.04
C GLY A 73 -21.61 9.66 -8.72
N LEU A 74 -21.03 8.46 -8.80
CA LEU A 74 -20.64 7.62 -7.67
C LEU A 74 -19.19 7.92 -7.25
N PRO A 75 -18.82 7.69 -5.97
CA PRO A 75 -17.45 7.88 -5.51
C PRO A 75 -16.49 6.97 -6.25
N TRP A 76 -15.31 7.49 -6.56
CA TRP A 76 -14.25 6.74 -7.24
C TRP A 76 -13.62 5.71 -6.30
N MET A 77 -13.20 4.58 -6.88
CA MET A 77 -12.59 3.47 -6.14
C MET A 77 -11.07 3.49 -6.35
N CYS A 78 -10.31 3.26 -5.28
CA CYS A 78 -8.85 3.16 -5.31
C CYS A 78 -8.41 1.76 -4.89
N GLY A 79 -7.20 1.36 -5.30
CA GLY A 79 -6.57 0.15 -4.78
C GLY A 79 -6.38 0.24 -3.27
N ALA A 80 -6.97 -0.70 -2.52
CA ALA A 80 -6.87 -0.73 -1.06
C ALA A 80 -5.68 -1.60 -0.62
N THR A 81 -4.48 -1.01 -0.45
CA THR A 81 -3.23 -1.74 -0.14
C THR A 81 -3.38 -2.70 1.04
N VAL A 82 -3.91 -2.22 2.17
CA VAL A 82 -4.10 -2.98 3.42
C VAL A 82 -5.05 -4.17 3.17
N GLN A 83 -6.18 -3.94 2.51
CA GLN A 83 -7.16 -4.99 2.25
C GLN A 83 -6.61 -6.04 1.27
N SER A 84 -5.95 -5.60 0.20
CA SER A 84 -5.32 -6.50 -0.78
C SER A 84 -4.25 -7.37 -0.14
N LEU A 85 -3.40 -6.82 0.73
CA LEU A 85 -2.39 -7.59 1.45
C LEU A 85 -2.99 -8.62 2.39
N ASN A 86 -4.05 -8.26 3.11
CA ASN A 86 -4.71 -9.23 3.99
C ASN A 86 -5.43 -10.32 3.23
N HIS A 87 -6.04 -9.99 2.09
CA HIS A 87 -6.62 -10.99 1.21
C HIS A 87 -5.54 -11.96 0.69
N VAL A 88 -4.37 -11.46 0.26
CA VAL A 88 -3.25 -12.30 -0.18
C VAL A 88 -2.77 -13.19 0.97
N ARG A 89 -2.54 -12.63 2.16
CA ARG A 89 -2.11 -13.38 3.35
C ARG A 89 -3.13 -14.44 3.78
N ALA A 90 -4.43 -14.19 3.62
CA ALA A 90 -5.48 -15.17 3.89
C ALA A 90 -5.47 -16.34 2.89
N MET A 91 -4.91 -16.13 1.69
CA MET A 91 -4.74 -17.14 0.65
C MET A 91 -3.35 -17.80 0.66
N THR A 92 -2.49 -17.43 1.61
CA THR A 92 -1.12 -17.92 1.74
C THR A 92 -1.07 -19.16 2.63
N GLU A 93 -0.53 -20.25 2.08
CA GLU A 93 -0.10 -21.41 2.86
C GLU A 93 1.34 -21.20 3.35
N LEU A 94 1.50 -21.14 4.66
CA LEU A 94 2.80 -21.07 5.32
C LEU A 94 3.34 -22.48 5.55
N ARG A 95 4.57 -22.73 5.14
CA ARG A 95 5.31 -23.95 5.47
C ARG A 95 6.41 -23.61 6.46
N TYR A 96 6.49 -24.39 7.54
CA TYR A 96 7.58 -24.25 8.48
C TYR A 96 8.84 -24.86 7.86
N ASN A 97 9.89 -24.05 7.70
CA ASN A 97 11.18 -24.54 7.26
C ASN A 97 11.97 -25.00 8.50
N GLU A 98 12.29 -26.31 8.55
CA GLU A 98 12.96 -26.93 9.70
C GLU A 98 14.43 -26.48 9.84
N GLU A 99 15.05 -25.93 8.78
CA GLU A 99 16.44 -25.45 8.81
C GLU A 99 16.57 -24.00 9.30
N THR A 100 15.62 -23.12 8.95
CA THR A 100 15.64 -21.70 9.33
C THR A 100 14.80 -21.39 10.56
N GLY A 101 13.88 -22.30 10.94
CA GLY A 101 12.99 -22.11 12.09
C GLY A 101 11.92 -21.04 11.89
N GLU A 102 11.78 -20.53 10.66
CA GLU A 102 10.85 -19.45 10.29
C GLU A 102 9.75 -19.97 9.34
N PRO A 103 8.52 -19.44 9.43
CA PRO A 103 7.44 -19.79 8.52
C PRO A 103 7.66 -19.14 7.15
N GLU A 104 7.95 -19.93 6.13
CA GLU A 104 8.12 -19.48 4.75
C GLU A 104 6.82 -19.59 3.95
N VAL A 105 6.64 -18.67 2.99
CA VAL A 105 5.49 -18.67 2.08
C VAL A 105 5.67 -19.78 1.04
N ALA A 106 5.03 -20.93 1.25
CA ALA A 106 5.14 -22.07 0.34
C ALA A 106 4.31 -21.90 -0.93
N LYS A 107 3.09 -21.39 -0.79
CA LYS A 107 2.18 -21.25 -1.92
C LYS A 107 1.09 -20.22 -1.62
N VAL A 108 0.81 -19.35 -2.58
CA VAL A 108 -0.38 -18.49 -2.57
C VAL A 108 -1.40 -19.04 -3.56
N THR A 109 -2.63 -19.26 -3.08
CA THR A 109 -3.73 -19.74 -3.91
C THR A 109 -4.41 -18.55 -4.59
N GLU A 110 -4.03 -18.29 -5.84
CA GLU A 110 -4.58 -17.17 -6.61
C GLU A 110 -5.96 -17.50 -7.21
N THR A 111 -7.01 -16.88 -6.70
CA THR A 111 -8.38 -17.07 -7.19
C THR A 111 -9.00 -15.77 -7.68
N ARG A 112 -9.86 -15.87 -8.71
CA ARG A 112 -10.69 -14.74 -9.20
C ARG A 112 -12.04 -14.68 -8.48
N LEU A 113 -12.50 -15.82 -7.97
CA LEU A 113 -13.83 -15.98 -7.40
C LEU A 113 -13.98 -15.29 -6.04
N THR A 114 -12.95 -15.33 -5.19
CA THR A 114 -13.03 -14.73 -3.84
C THR A 114 -13.27 -13.22 -3.91
N GLY A 115 -12.58 -12.52 -4.80
CA GLY A 115 -12.79 -11.08 -5.02
C GLY A 115 -14.22 -10.77 -5.46
N PHE A 116 -14.77 -11.54 -6.42
CA PHE A 116 -16.16 -11.37 -6.86
C PHE A 116 -17.15 -11.68 -5.73
N MET A 117 -16.93 -12.75 -4.97
CA MET A 117 -17.77 -13.15 -3.84
C MET A 117 -17.78 -12.08 -2.75
N VAL A 118 -16.64 -11.47 -2.42
CA VAL A 118 -16.60 -10.37 -1.43
C VAL A 118 -17.47 -9.19 -1.86
N HIS A 119 -17.37 -8.75 -3.12
CA HIS A 119 -18.19 -7.64 -3.62
C HIS A 119 -19.67 -8.01 -3.70
N PHE A 120 -19.99 -9.25 -4.08
CA PHE A 120 -21.35 -9.76 -4.07
C PHE A 120 -21.94 -9.80 -2.65
N LEU A 121 -21.17 -10.29 -1.67
CA LEU A 121 -21.59 -10.29 -0.26
C LEU A 121 -21.80 -8.86 0.26
N ILE A 122 -20.91 -7.91 -0.07
CA ILE A 122 -21.08 -6.49 0.24
C ILE A 122 -22.41 -5.98 -0.33
N PHE A 123 -22.74 -6.31 -1.57
CA PHE A 123 -24.03 -5.94 -2.16
C PHE A 123 -25.21 -6.58 -1.41
N CYS A 124 -25.12 -7.86 -1.06
CA CYS A 124 -26.14 -8.55 -0.26
C CYS A 124 -26.32 -7.96 1.15
N THR A 125 -25.28 -7.34 1.74
CA THR A 125 -25.40 -6.72 3.07
C THR A 125 -26.47 -5.64 3.13
N LEU A 126 -26.84 -5.02 2.00
CA LEU A 126 -27.94 -4.05 1.93
C LEU A 126 -29.28 -4.65 2.38
N GLY A 127 -29.52 -5.95 2.16
CA GLY A 127 -30.71 -6.65 2.66
C GLY A 127 -30.58 -7.14 4.11
N LEU A 128 -29.35 -7.23 4.62
CA LEU A 128 -29.01 -7.77 5.95
C LEU A 128 -28.62 -6.67 6.96
N LEU A 129 -28.75 -5.39 6.57
CA LEU A 129 -28.56 -4.22 7.44
C LEU A 129 -29.15 -4.36 8.85
N PRO A 130 -30.40 -4.85 9.06
CA PRO A 130 -30.94 -4.98 10.42
C PRO A 130 -30.19 -5.99 11.28
N VAL A 131 -29.63 -7.04 10.67
CA VAL A 131 -28.81 -8.04 11.38
C VAL A 131 -27.41 -7.49 11.65
N LEU A 132 -26.84 -6.77 10.68
CA LEU A 132 -25.49 -6.19 10.80
C LEU A 132 -25.43 -5.09 11.87
N SER A 133 -26.54 -4.40 12.13
CA SER A 133 -26.62 -3.39 13.20
C SER A 133 -26.45 -3.94 14.62
N PHE A 134 -26.58 -5.26 14.81
CA PHE A 134 -26.29 -5.89 16.11
C PHE A 134 -24.80 -6.03 16.39
N VAL A 135 -23.94 -5.89 15.38
CA VAL A 135 -22.49 -6.02 15.55
C VAL A 135 -21.94 -4.75 16.23
N PRO A 136 -21.38 -4.84 17.45
CA PRO A 136 -20.86 -3.67 18.13
C PRO A 136 -19.62 -3.11 17.41
N ILE A 137 -19.57 -1.79 17.24
CA ILE A 137 -18.42 -1.07 16.66
C ILE A 137 -17.08 -1.46 17.34
N PRO A 138 -17.01 -1.68 18.68
CA PRO A 138 -15.77 -2.11 19.33
C PRO A 138 -15.19 -3.43 18.79
N VAL A 139 -16.04 -4.38 18.38
CA VAL A 139 -15.60 -5.66 17.81
C VAL A 139 -14.92 -5.43 16.46
N VAL A 140 -15.54 -4.61 15.61
CA VAL A 140 -15.00 -4.24 14.30
C VAL A 140 -13.66 -3.50 14.45
N SER A 141 -13.57 -2.56 15.40
CA SER A 141 -12.31 -1.88 15.73
C SER A 141 -11.23 -2.84 16.22
N GLY A 142 -11.58 -3.85 17.02
CA GLY A 142 -10.65 -4.90 17.46
C GLY A 142 -10.10 -5.72 16.30
N VAL A 143 -10.95 -6.09 15.34
CA VAL A 143 -10.53 -6.77 14.11
C VAL A 143 -9.60 -5.89 13.28
N PHE A 144 -9.93 -4.60 13.10
CA PHE A 144 -9.05 -3.66 12.39
C PHE A 144 -7.69 -3.47 13.08
N MET A 145 -7.66 -3.42 14.41
CA MET A 145 -6.40 -3.32 15.16
C MET A 145 -5.55 -4.58 14.98
N PHE A 146 -6.15 -5.77 15.11
CA PHE A 146 -5.46 -7.03 14.86
C PHE A 146 -4.89 -7.09 13.44
N LEU A 147 -5.69 -6.66 12.45
CA LEU A 147 -5.30 -6.61 11.05
C LEU A 147 -4.12 -5.65 10.83
N GLY A 148 -4.16 -4.48 11.46
CA GLY A 148 -3.06 -3.51 11.45
C GLY A 148 -1.76 -4.08 12.02
N CYS A 149 -1.82 -4.69 13.22
CA CYS A 149 -0.66 -5.33 13.84
C CYS A 149 -0.08 -6.46 12.98
N LYS A 150 -0.96 -7.28 12.37
CA LYS A 150 -0.52 -8.33 11.45
C LYS A 150 0.21 -7.73 10.25
N LEU A 151 -0.32 -6.70 9.61
CA LEU A 151 0.33 -6.04 8.46
C LEU A 151 1.68 -5.42 8.79
N MET A 152 1.89 -5.00 10.03
CA MET A 152 3.17 -4.49 10.50
C MET A 152 4.24 -5.59 10.69
N SER A 153 3.81 -6.83 10.94
CA SER A 153 4.71 -7.98 11.06
C SER A 153 5.26 -8.40 9.68
N GLY A 154 6.58 -8.59 9.60
CA GLY A 154 7.32 -8.82 8.35
C GLY A 154 7.73 -7.53 7.63
N ASN A 155 7.59 -6.37 8.26
CA ASN A 155 8.08 -5.11 7.71
C ASN A 155 9.51 -4.84 8.16
N THR A 156 10.45 -4.97 7.23
CA THR A 156 11.89 -4.75 7.44
C THR A 156 12.22 -3.38 8.03
N PHE A 157 11.42 -2.33 7.75
CA PHE A 157 11.60 -1.02 8.39
C PHE A 157 11.30 -1.05 9.89
N LEU A 158 10.20 -1.70 10.29
CA LEU A 158 9.80 -1.79 11.69
C LEU A 158 10.72 -2.73 12.48
N GLU A 159 11.13 -3.84 11.85
CA GLU A 159 12.12 -4.76 12.41
C GLU A 159 13.44 -4.02 12.70
N ARG A 160 13.95 -3.24 11.73
CA ARG A 160 15.15 -2.41 11.95
C ARG A 160 15.02 -1.39 13.08
N ILE A 161 13.85 -0.77 13.25
CA ILE A 161 13.62 0.16 14.38
C ILE A 161 13.84 -0.57 15.70
N LEU A 162 13.31 -1.79 15.84
CA LEU A 162 13.47 -2.60 17.04
C LEU A 162 14.91 -3.10 17.19
N GLU A 163 15.52 -3.58 16.12
CA GLU A 163 16.89 -4.10 16.10
C GLU A 163 17.96 -3.06 16.48
N VAL A 164 17.71 -1.78 16.21
CA VAL A 164 18.57 -0.69 16.68
C VAL A 164 18.67 -0.65 18.21
N PHE A 165 17.72 -1.26 18.95
CA PHE A 165 17.78 -1.41 20.41
C PHE A 165 18.24 -2.81 20.87
N VAL A 166 18.20 -3.83 20.00
CA VAL A 166 18.58 -5.20 20.34
C VAL A 166 20.10 -5.33 20.55
N GLU A 167 20.50 -6.25 21.43
CA GLU A 167 21.91 -6.53 21.71
C GLU A 167 22.55 -7.40 20.62
N LYS A 168 23.80 -7.10 20.23
CA LYS A 168 24.49 -7.74 19.10
C LYS A 168 24.59 -9.27 19.23
N ARG A 169 24.66 -9.80 20.45
CA ARG A 169 24.78 -11.25 20.72
C ARG A 169 23.51 -12.03 20.33
N ARG A 170 22.36 -11.36 20.20
CA ARG A 170 21.07 -11.96 19.83
C ARG A 170 20.80 -11.93 18.32
N LEU A 171 21.66 -11.27 17.52
CA LEU A 171 21.49 -11.18 16.08
C LEU A 171 22.01 -12.45 15.39
N ASN A 172 21.29 -12.93 14.37
CA ASN A 172 21.70 -14.08 13.58
C ASN A 172 23.06 -13.82 12.87
N PRO A 173 23.94 -14.84 12.77
CA PRO A 173 25.19 -14.72 12.03
C PRO A 173 24.91 -14.51 10.55
N GLY A 174 25.08 -13.28 10.07
CA GLY A 174 24.71 -12.84 8.72
C GLY A 174 23.85 -11.57 8.68
N HIS A 175 23.39 -11.07 9.83
CA HIS A 175 22.54 -9.89 9.92
C HIS A 175 23.21 -8.62 9.34
N PRO A 176 22.50 -7.76 8.57
CA PRO A 176 23.06 -6.55 7.94
C PRO A 176 23.78 -5.60 8.92
N ILE A 177 23.26 -5.51 10.15
CA ILE A 177 23.85 -4.71 11.25
C ILE A 177 25.27 -5.18 11.62
N LEU A 178 25.56 -6.47 11.48
CA LEU A 178 26.90 -7.04 11.74
C LEU A 178 27.88 -6.77 10.59
N GLN A 179 27.38 -6.63 9.36
CA GLN A 179 28.21 -6.38 8.17
C GLN A 179 28.50 -4.88 7.94
N ILE A 180 27.51 -4.00 8.14
CA ILE A 180 27.58 -2.57 7.82
C ILE A 180 27.90 -1.71 9.05
N GLY A 181 27.62 -2.25 10.25
CA GLY A 181 27.78 -1.56 11.53
C GLY A 181 26.53 -0.79 11.98
N ARG A 182 26.31 -0.75 13.30
CA ARG A 182 25.10 -0.20 13.93
C ARG A 182 24.88 1.29 13.65
N ALA A 183 25.94 2.08 13.54
CA ALA A 183 25.83 3.52 13.29
C ALA A 183 25.24 3.82 11.89
N LYS A 184 25.70 3.09 10.86
CA LYS A 184 25.21 3.24 9.48
C LYS A 184 23.77 2.75 9.34
N SER A 185 23.44 1.60 9.93
CA SER A 185 22.06 1.10 9.96
C SER A 185 21.12 2.07 10.70
N ALA A 186 21.55 2.62 11.84
CA ALA A 186 20.77 3.59 12.60
C ALA A 186 20.59 4.91 11.83
N ALA A 187 21.61 5.39 11.09
CA ALA A 187 21.50 6.57 10.25
C ALA A 187 20.48 6.37 9.12
N PHE A 188 20.46 5.18 8.50
CA PHE A 188 19.46 4.84 7.48
C PHE A 188 18.04 4.80 8.05
N THR A 189 17.85 4.12 9.19
CA THR A 189 16.54 4.06 9.86
C THR A 189 16.09 5.45 10.35
N ALA A 190 17.01 6.29 10.83
CA ALA A 190 16.71 7.67 11.23
C ALA A 190 16.23 8.52 10.03
N LEU A 191 16.87 8.38 8.87
CA LEU A 191 16.42 9.02 7.64
C LEU A 191 15.01 8.55 7.25
N GLN A 192 14.72 7.25 7.31
CA GLN A 192 13.39 6.71 7.04
C GLN A 192 12.33 7.23 8.02
N ILE A 193 12.65 7.33 9.31
CA ILE A 193 11.78 7.94 10.32
C ILE A 193 11.53 9.42 10.01
N ALA A 194 12.56 10.18 9.61
CA ALA A 194 12.42 11.58 9.22
C ALA A 194 11.53 11.76 7.98
N CYS A 195 11.67 10.88 6.98
CA CYS A 195 10.78 10.87 5.82
C CYS A 195 9.34 10.53 6.22
N LEU A 196 9.14 9.53 7.08
CA LEU A 196 7.81 9.12 7.55
C LEU A 196 7.14 10.22 8.38
N SER A 197 7.87 10.89 9.27
CA SER A 197 7.35 12.00 10.07
C SER A 197 6.99 13.20 9.21
N GLY A 198 7.81 13.51 8.18
CA GLY A 198 7.50 14.51 7.16
C GLY A 198 6.19 14.20 6.41
N LEU A 199 5.99 12.95 5.98
CA LEU A 199 4.74 12.53 5.35
C LEU A 199 3.55 12.62 6.31
N TRP A 200 3.74 12.22 7.56
CA TRP A 200 2.70 12.26 8.57
C TRP A 200 2.26 13.71 8.85
N ALA A 201 3.22 14.63 9.00
CA ALA A 201 2.94 16.06 9.15
C ALA A 201 2.21 16.64 7.94
N PHE A 202 2.61 16.24 6.73
CA PHE A 202 1.94 16.66 5.50
C PHE A 202 0.50 16.13 5.41
N LYS A 203 0.27 14.87 5.81
CA LYS A 203 -1.04 14.22 5.80
C LYS A 203 -2.03 14.87 6.77
N GLN A 204 -1.57 15.41 7.91
CA GLN A 204 -2.44 16.11 8.86
C GLN A 204 -3.09 17.37 8.25
N ASN A 205 -2.45 17.98 7.24
CA ASN A 205 -3.00 19.13 6.54
C ASN A 205 -3.97 18.70 5.44
N ASN A 206 -5.27 18.75 5.73
CA ASN A 206 -6.33 18.29 4.82
C ASN A 206 -6.39 19.07 3.49
N ASN A 207 -5.96 20.34 3.48
CA ASN A 207 -5.90 21.16 2.26
C ASN A 207 -4.81 20.72 1.27
N THR A 208 -3.76 20.06 1.77
CA THR A 208 -2.60 19.67 0.95
C THR A 208 -2.65 18.19 0.54
N ALA A 209 -3.64 17.44 1.01
CA ALA A 209 -3.81 16.01 0.70
C ALA A 209 -3.91 15.72 -0.81
N ILE A 210 -4.40 16.66 -1.61
CA ILE A 210 -4.45 16.54 -3.08
C ILE A 210 -3.04 16.43 -3.70
N PHE A 211 -2.02 17.00 -3.05
CA PHE A 211 -0.62 16.96 -3.48
C PHE A 211 0.16 15.76 -2.93
N PHE A 212 -0.50 14.81 -2.28
CA PHE A 212 0.11 13.58 -1.79
C PHE A 212 0.97 12.82 -2.83
N PRO A 213 0.60 12.74 -4.12
CA PRO A 213 1.42 12.06 -5.14
C PRO A 213 2.77 12.75 -5.34
N SER A 214 2.77 14.10 -5.31
CA SER A 214 3.98 14.90 -5.43
C SER A 214 4.95 14.66 -4.27
N VAL A 215 4.42 14.42 -3.06
CA VAL A 215 5.24 14.10 -1.88
C VAL A 215 5.87 12.71 -2.01
N ILE A 216 5.14 11.72 -2.53
CA ILE A 216 5.73 10.40 -2.79
C ILE A 216 6.80 10.48 -3.89
N GLY A 217 6.56 11.25 -4.95
CA GLY A 217 7.58 11.53 -5.97
C GLY A 217 8.85 12.16 -5.38
N PHE A 218 8.68 13.09 -4.44
CA PHE A 218 9.80 13.69 -3.71
C PHE A 218 10.57 12.66 -2.85
N LEU A 219 9.88 11.73 -2.19
CA LEU A 219 10.56 10.61 -1.49
C LEU A 219 11.39 9.75 -2.45
N MET A 220 10.89 9.52 -3.66
CA MET A 220 11.64 8.76 -4.68
C MET A 220 12.89 9.53 -5.13
N ILE A 221 12.81 10.85 -5.27
CA ILE A 221 13.98 11.70 -5.56
C ILE A 221 14.99 11.64 -4.42
N ILE A 222 14.55 11.71 -3.16
CA ILE A 222 15.43 11.53 -2.00
C ILE A 222 16.15 10.18 -2.08
N ARG A 223 15.41 9.10 -2.40
CA ARG A 223 15.98 7.76 -2.59
C ARG A 223 17.02 7.73 -3.70
N THR A 224 16.76 8.32 -4.86
CA THR A 224 17.67 8.21 -6.01
C THR A 224 18.88 9.13 -5.92
N PHE A 225 18.77 10.31 -5.29
CA PHE A 225 19.86 11.30 -5.30
C PHE A 225 20.59 11.47 -3.98
N ILE A 226 19.94 11.20 -2.84
CA ILE A 226 20.52 11.43 -1.51
C ILE A 226 21.13 10.14 -0.96
N LEU A 227 20.43 9.00 -1.02
CA LEU A 227 20.96 7.71 -0.52
C LEU A 227 22.32 7.31 -1.13
N PRO A 228 22.55 7.37 -2.46
CA PRO A 228 23.83 6.92 -3.03
C PRO A 228 25.00 7.85 -2.71
N LYS A 229 24.76 9.05 -2.15
CA LYS A 229 25.83 9.93 -1.65
C LYS A 229 26.34 9.53 -0.27
N PHE A 230 25.54 8.81 0.52
CA PHE A 230 25.86 8.43 1.90
C PHE A 230 26.13 6.93 2.08
N PHE A 231 25.60 6.07 1.19
CA PHE A 231 25.71 4.62 1.28
C PHE A 231 26.19 4.01 -0.03
N THR A 232 27.02 2.97 0.07
CA THR A 232 27.48 2.20 -1.10
C THR A 232 26.38 1.22 -1.56
N GLU A 233 26.34 0.85 -2.84
CA GLU A 233 25.35 -0.13 -3.37
C GLU A 233 25.33 -1.46 -2.60
N LYS A 234 26.50 -1.94 -2.15
CA LYS A 234 26.60 -3.15 -1.31
C LYS A 234 25.92 -2.97 0.04
N GLU A 235 25.97 -1.77 0.62
CA GLU A 235 25.35 -1.44 1.91
C GLU A 235 23.83 -1.29 1.75
N LEU A 236 23.38 -0.67 0.65
CA LEU A 236 21.97 -0.54 0.29
C LEU A 236 21.31 -1.91 0.03
N THR A 237 22.00 -2.78 -0.71
CA THR A 237 21.55 -4.15 -0.97
C THR A 237 21.46 -4.96 0.32
N ALA A 238 22.46 -4.86 1.20
CA ALA A 238 22.44 -5.50 2.51
C ALA A 238 21.35 -4.94 3.44
N LEU A 239 20.94 -3.67 3.28
CA LEU A 239 19.78 -3.09 3.96
C LEU A 239 18.44 -3.44 3.30
N GLY A 240 18.41 -4.32 2.30
CA GLY A 240 17.17 -4.72 1.62
C GLY A 240 16.55 -3.60 0.79
N ASP A 241 17.34 -2.61 0.36
CA ASP A 241 16.93 -1.56 -0.57
C ASP A 241 17.85 -1.58 -1.82
N PRO A 242 17.82 -2.65 -2.64
CA PRO A 242 18.59 -2.67 -3.87
C PRO A 242 18.18 -1.51 -4.77
N THR A 243 19.16 -0.92 -5.45
CA THR A 243 18.91 0.05 -6.51
C THR A 243 18.07 -0.63 -7.59
N PRO A 244 16.96 -0.03 -8.05
CA PRO A 244 16.21 -0.61 -9.15
C PRO A 244 17.10 -0.61 -10.39
N GLU A 245 17.31 -1.78 -11.00
CA GLU A 245 17.86 -1.90 -12.35
C GLU A 245 16.92 -1.29 -13.40
#